data_AF-A0AAD0VNC6-F1
#
_entry.id   AF-A0AAD0VNC6-F1
#
_cell.length_a   1.000
_cell.length_b   1.000
_cell.length_c   1.000
_cell.angle_alpha   90.00
_cell.angle_beta   90.00
_cell.angle_gamma   90.00
#
_symmetry.space_group_name_H-M   'P 1'
#
loop_
_entity.id
_entity.type
_entity.pdbx_description
1 polymer ?
#
loop_
_entity_poly.entity_id
_entity_poly.type
_entity_poly.pdbx_seq_one_letter_code
_entity_poly.pdbx_strand_id
1 'polypeptide(L)'
;MKKIYLIISILFINSFAYELKLNSYDINTIESSKQKSAIYKRVEKYKEFRAKTKNLTLNEKLDRVNFFINRTLPELDNFSIGIDDYWMTPKEFLIKGRGDCEDYAIAKYFTLLELGVKKENLYMAVVKERTSSGMHMVLFYIEDKNKSPLVLDNLSFKVLPLSKRVDLLPNVAFNEIDAYQFSSDKFTNKVVIDWQNDNKWDRLLNRVYKQKH
;
A
#
# COMPACT_ATOMS: atom_id res chain seq x y z
N MET A 1 43.16 -2.72 39.20
CA MET A 1 42.45 -1.82 38.27
C MET A 1 41.64 -2.67 37.29
N LYS A 2 40.30 -2.73 37.42
CA LYS A 2 39.43 -3.55 36.55
C LYS A 2 39.21 -2.80 35.23
N LYS A 3 39.65 -3.38 34.11
CA LYS A 3 39.36 -2.86 32.76
C LYS A 3 37.90 -3.15 32.41
N ILE A 4 37.09 -2.11 32.27
CA ILE A 4 35.72 -2.20 31.76
C ILE A 4 35.83 -2.18 30.23
N TYR A 5 35.42 -3.26 29.58
CA TYR A 5 35.28 -3.31 28.13
C TYR A 5 33.87 -2.88 27.75
N LEU A 6 33.74 -1.69 27.16
CA LEU A 6 32.49 -1.20 26.59
C LEU A 6 32.26 -1.90 25.25
N ILE A 7 31.45 -2.96 25.24
CA ILE A 7 31.01 -3.61 24.01
C ILE A 7 29.96 -2.69 23.37
N ILE A 8 30.39 -1.86 22.43
CA ILE A 8 29.48 -1.11 21.55
C ILE A 8 28.90 -2.14 20.57
N SER A 9 27.73 -2.67 20.92
CA SER A 9 26.91 -3.47 20.01
C SER A 9 26.40 -2.56 18.89
N ILE A 10 27.11 -2.53 17.77
CA ILE A 10 26.62 -1.94 16.52
C ILE A 10 25.48 -2.84 16.04
N LEU A 11 24.25 -2.45 16.38
CA LEU A 11 23.04 -3.00 15.78
C LEU A 11 23.06 -2.67 14.28
N PHE A 12 23.52 -3.61 13.47
CA PHE A 12 23.27 -3.60 12.03
C PHE A 12 21.77 -3.79 11.82
N ILE A 13 21.03 -2.69 11.77
CA ILE A 13 19.65 -2.70 11.30
C ILE A 13 19.75 -3.02 9.80
N ASN A 14 19.54 -4.29 9.45
CA ASN A 14 19.34 -4.70 8.06
C ASN A 14 18.04 -4.04 7.56
N SER A 15 18.13 -2.79 7.10
CA SER A 15 17.04 -2.12 6.42
C SER A 15 16.99 -2.63 4.97
N PHE A 16 16.46 -3.84 4.78
CA PHE A 16 15.82 -4.19 3.52
C PHE A 16 14.51 -3.41 3.44
N ALA A 17 14.60 -2.08 3.41
CA ALA A 17 13.49 -1.24 3.08
C ALA A 17 13.26 -1.40 1.57
N TYR A 18 12.04 -1.79 1.20
CA TYR A 18 11.60 -1.67 -0.18
C TYR A 18 11.90 -0.23 -0.67
N GLU A 19 12.34 -0.10 -1.91
CA GLU A 19 12.55 1.19 -2.57
C GLU A 19 12.12 1.08 -4.03
N LEU A 20 11.22 1.94 -4.47
CA LEU A 20 10.79 2.00 -5.86
C LEU A 20 11.96 2.45 -6.73
N LYS A 21 12.36 1.58 -7.66
CA LYS A 21 13.36 1.84 -8.69
C LYS A 21 12.81 1.45 -10.05
N LEU A 22 13.00 2.32 -11.03
CA LEU A 22 12.70 2.01 -12.42
C LEU A 22 13.85 1.16 -12.98
N ASN A 23 13.50 0.05 -13.63
CA ASN A 23 14.43 -0.79 -14.36
C ASN A 23 14.45 -0.44 -15.85
N SER A 24 15.23 -1.16 -16.65
CA SER A 24 15.36 -0.90 -18.09
C SER A 24 14.05 -1.08 -18.84
N TYR A 25 13.24 -2.07 -18.44
CA TYR A 25 11.89 -2.27 -19.01
C TYR A 25 10.96 -1.09 -18.74
N ASP A 26 10.97 -0.56 -17.51
CA ASP A 26 10.15 0.58 -17.13
C ASP A 26 10.57 1.84 -17.92
N ILE A 27 11.88 2.08 -18.04
CA ILE A 27 12.42 3.22 -18.81
C ILE A 27 12.01 3.11 -20.28
N ASN A 28 12.17 1.94 -20.91
CA ASN A 28 11.76 1.73 -22.30
C ASN A 28 10.26 1.95 -22.49
N THR A 29 9.45 1.50 -21.53
CA THR A 29 8.00 1.73 -21.52
C THR A 29 7.69 3.22 -21.48
N ILE A 30 8.37 3.99 -20.62
CA ILE A 30 8.21 5.45 -20.54
C ILE A 30 8.65 6.15 -21.82
N GLU A 31 9.81 5.79 -22.39
CA GLU A 31 10.35 6.42 -23.60
C GLU A 31 9.47 6.20 -24.83
N SER A 32 8.79 5.05 -24.93
CA SER A 32 7.82 4.75 -25.99
C SER A 32 6.48 5.50 -25.83
N SER A 33 6.21 6.09 -24.66
CA SER A 33 4.91 6.71 -24.37
C SER A 33 4.82 8.13 -24.91
N LYS A 34 3.67 8.46 -25.53
CA LYS A 34 3.31 9.85 -25.89
C LYS A 34 3.26 10.78 -24.67
N GLN A 35 3.11 10.24 -23.46
CA GLN A 35 3.02 10.98 -22.20
C GLN A 35 4.34 11.02 -21.41
N LYS A 36 5.49 10.65 -22.02
CA LYS A 36 6.78 10.49 -21.31
C LYS A 36 7.14 11.63 -20.34
N SER A 37 6.97 12.88 -20.75
CA SER A 37 7.28 14.06 -19.93
C SER A 37 6.39 14.13 -18.68
N ALA A 38 5.09 13.83 -18.82
CA ALA A 38 4.17 13.78 -17.70
C ALA A 38 4.49 12.62 -16.74
N ILE A 39 4.91 11.47 -17.28
CA ILE A 39 5.30 10.31 -16.48
C ILE A 39 6.56 10.61 -15.66
N TYR A 40 7.63 11.12 -16.28
CA TYR A 40 8.84 11.51 -15.55
C TYR A 40 8.55 12.58 -14.48
N LYS A 41 7.72 13.58 -14.79
CA LYS A 41 7.31 14.59 -13.81
C LYS A 41 6.57 13.96 -12.62
N ARG A 42 5.78 12.92 -12.83
CA ARG A 42 5.09 12.19 -11.73
C ARG A 42 6.08 11.40 -10.88
N VAL A 43 7.02 10.71 -11.51
CA VAL A 43 8.09 9.95 -10.84
C VAL A 43 8.97 10.89 -9.99
N GLU A 44 9.38 12.04 -10.54
CA GLU A 44 10.17 13.02 -9.78
C GLU A 44 9.38 13.62 -8.62
N LYS A 45 8.10 13.97 -8.82
CA LYS A 45 7.23 14.41 -7.72
C LYS A 45 7.08 13.36 -6.62
N TYR A 46 7.02 12.07 -6.98
CA TYR A 46 6.99 10.98 -6.01
C TYR A 46 8.28 10.90 -5.19
N LYS A 47 9.45 11.01 -5.84
CA LYS A 47 10.75 11.05 -5.15
C LYS A 47 10.84 12.22 -4.17
N GLU A 48 10.47 13.43 -4.60
CA GLU A 48 10.45 14.60 -3.73
C GLU A 48 9.50 14.43 -2.55
N PHE A 49 8.30 13.93 -2.81
CA PHE A 49 7.29 13.64 -1.79
C PHE A 49 7.83 12.67 -0.74
N ARG A 50 8.44 11.55 -1.16
CA ARG A 50 9.04 10.57 -0.26
C ARG A 50 10.12 11.20 0.60
N ALA A 51 11.03 11.96 0.00
CA ALA A 51 12.11 12.63 0.72
C ALA A 51 11.57 13.57 1.82
N LYS A 52 10.54 14.36 1.51
CA LYS A 52 9.87 15.27 2.47
C LYS A 52 9.06 14.57 3.56
N THR A 53 8.72 13.29 3.37
CA THR A 53 7.82 12.53 4.26
C THR A 53 8.59 11.54 5.15
N LYS A 54 9.82 11.16 4.80
CA LYS A 54 10.62 10.13 5.46
C LYS A 54 10.78 10.33 6.98
N ASN A 55 11.00 11.56 7.44
CA ASN A 55 11.32 11.87 8.83
C ASN A 55 10.13 12.40 9.64
N LEU A 56 8.91 12.32 9.10
CA LEU A 56 7.72 12.76 9.80
C LEU A 56 7.25 11.74 10.83
N THR A 57 6.34 12.16 11.70
CA THR A 57 5.63 11.25 12.60
C THR A 57 4.81 10.23 11.82
N LEU A 58 4.46 9.11 12.45
CA LEU A 58 3.66 8.06 11.83
C LEU A 58 2.33 8.60 11.26
N ASN A 59 1.58 9.38 12.04
CA ASN A 59 0.30 9.93 11.59
C ASN A 59 0.48 10.83 10.37
N GLU A 60 1.49 11.70 10.37
CA GLU A 60 1.80 12.54 9.22
C GLU A 60 2.20 11.73 7.99
N LYS A 61 2.92 10.60 8.17
CA LYS A 61 3.22 9.68 7.06
C LYS A 61 1.94 9.10 6.47
N LEU A 62 1.04 8.58 7.30
CA LEU A 62 -0.23 8.00 6.86
C LEU A 62 -1.06 9.04 6.09
N ASP A 63 -1.23 10.23 6.65
CA ASP A 63 -1.99 11.32 6.03
C ASP A 63 -1.38 11.78 4.71
N ARG A 64 -0.07 12.02 4.67
CA ARG A 64 0.61 12.50 3.46
C ARG A 64 0.65 11.44 2.36
N VAL A 65 0.84 10.17 2.71
CA VAL A 65 0.78 9.07 1.72
C VAL A 65 -0.64 8.95 1.16
N ASN A 66 -1.66 8.92 2.02
CA ASN A 66 -3.04 8.84 1.57
C ASN A 66 -3.37 10.01 0.63
N PHE A 67 -3.04 11.23 1.04
CA PHE A 67 -3.28 12.44 0.26
C PHE A 67 -2.52 12.43 -1.08
N PHE A 68 -1.24 12.08 -1.08
CA PHE A 68 -0.41 12.09 -2.28
C PHE A 68 -0.91 11.09 -3.33
N ILE A 69 -1.17 9.84 -2.92
CA ILE A 69 -1.61 8.78 -3.83
C ILE A 69 -3.02 9.07 -4.36
N ASN A 70 -3.92 9.62 -3.52
CA ASN A 70 -5.29 9.98 -3.91
C ASN A 70 -5.38 11.07 -4.99
N ARG A 71 -4.28 11.77 -5.30
CA ARG A 71 -4.22 12.74 -6.41
C ARG A 71 -4.03 12.11 -7.79
N THR A 72 -3.76 10.82 -7.86
CA THR A 72 -3.74 10.07 -9.11
C THR A 72 -5.17 10.03 -9.67
N LEU A 73 -5.34 9.99 -10.99
CA LEU A 73 -6.65 9.92 -11.61
C LEU A 73 -7.26 8.54 -11.37
N PRO A 74 -8.53 8.43 -10.94
CA PRO A 74 -9.18 7.14 -10.85
C PRO A 74 -9.34 6.53 -12.26
N GLU A 75 -9.27 5.21 -12.36
CA GLU A 75 -9.71 4.48 -13.52
C GLU A 75 -11.24 4.38 -13.45
N LEU A 76 -11.90 5.08 -14.39
CA LEU A 76 -13.35 5.06 -14.52
C LEU A 76 -13.69 3.96 -15.52
N ASP A 77 -13.87 2.74 -15.03
CA ASP A 77 -14.48 1.71 -15.86
C ASP A 77 -15.99 1.72 -15.67
N ASN A 78 -16.73 1.74 -16.77
CA ASN A 78 -18.20 1.66 -16.76
C ASN A 78 -18.72 0.28 -16.29
N PHE A 79 -17.83 -0.66 -15.91
CA PHE A 79 -18.18 -2.05 -15.60
C PHE A 79 -17.45 -2.68 -14.39
N SER A 80 -16.34 -2.13 -13.87
CA SER A 80 -15.66 -2.70 -12.70
C SER A 80 -16.07 -2.00 -11.41
N ILE A 81 -17.25 -2.33 -10.92
CA ILE A 81 -17.59 -2.18 -9.50
C ILE A 81 -16.92 -3.36 -8.75
N GLY A 82 -15.58 -3.40 -8.71
CA GLY A 82 -14.86 -4.52 -8.12
C GLY A 82 -13.34 -4.44 -8.21
N ILE A 83 -12.69 -5.47 -7.66
CA ILE A 83 -11.25 -5.69 -7.67
C ILE A 83 -10.88 -6.40 -8.97
N ASP A 84 -10.02 -5.79 -9.79
CA ASP A 84 -9.56 -6.30 -11.07
C ASP A 84 -8.67 -7.55 -10.93
N ASP A 85 -8.47 -8.22 -12.07
CA ASP A 85 -7.56 -9.34 -12.24
C ASP A 85 -6.10 -8.91 -12.29
N TYR A 86 -5.81 -7.66 -12.67
CA TYR A 86 -4.45 -7.15 -12.77
C TYR A 86 -4.12 -6.10 -11.70
N TRP A 87 -3.48 -6.53 -10.61
CA TRP A 87 -3.02 -5.63 -9.56
C TRP A 87 -1.73 -4.92 -9.98
N MET A 88 -1.70 -3.59 -10.08
CA MET A 88 -0.47 -2.90 -10.47
C MET A 88 0.57 -2.86 -9.34
N THR A 89 1.84 -3.01 -9.72
CA THR A 89 2.98 -2.62 -8.87
C THR A 89 2.98 -1.09 -8.68
N PRO A 90 3.62 -0.57 -7.62
CA PRO A 90 3.72 0.87 -7.41
C PRO A 90 4.33 1.63 -8.59
N LYS A 91 5.30 1.03 -9.30
CA LYS A 91 5.91 1.63 -10.49
C LYS A 91 4.96 1.66 -11.69
N GLU A 92 4.21 0.59 -11.93
CA GLU A 92 3.19 0.54 -12.98
C GLU A 92 2.09 1.58 -12.72
N PHE A 93 1.62 1.69 -11.48
CA PHE A 93 0.64 2.70 -11.08
C PHE A 93 1.12 4.13 -11.36
N LEU A 94 2.38 4.45 -11.03
CA LEU A 94 2.96 5.76 -11.33
C LEU A 94 3.15 5.99 -12.85
N ILE A 95 3.54 4.96 -13.60
CA ILE A 95 3.74 5.06 -15.05
C ILE A 95 2.39 5.21 -15.79
N LYS A 96 1.41 4.34 -15.49
CA LYS A 96 0.06 4.36 -16.07
C LYS A 96 -0.67 5.63 -15.66
N GLY A 97 -0.50 6.03 -14.41
CA GLY A 97 -0.97 7.30 -13.90
C GLY A 97 -2.46 7.39 -13.62
N ARG A 98 -3.09 6.22 -13.52
CA ARG A 98 -4.45 5.95 -13.07
C ARG A 98 -4.49 4.52 -12.51
N GLY A 99 -5.52 4.17 -11.77
CA GLY A 99 -5.79 2.82 -11.29
C GLY A 99 -7.13 2.76 -10.56
N ASP A 100 -7.49 1.58 -10.08
CA ASP A 100 -8.73 1.34 -9.33
C ASP A 100 -8.46 1.24 -7.80
N CYS A 101 -9.36 0.63 -7.03
CA CYS A 101 -9.28 0.65 -5.57
C CYS A 101 -8.03 -0.07 -5.02
N GLU A 102 -7.73 -1.27 -5.51
CA GLU A 102 -6.60 -2.06 -5.05
C GLU A 102 -5.28 -1.43 -5.44
N ASP A 103 -5.19 -0.80 -6.61
CA ASP A 103 -3.94 -0.19 -7.07
C ASP A 103 -3.53 0.95 -6.15
N TYR A 104 -4.50 1.74 -5.69
CA TYR A 104 -4.24 2.80 -4.72
C TYR A 104 -3.82 2.22 -3.37
N ALA A 105 -4.50 1.16 -2.90
CA ALA A 105 -4.16 0.51 -1.65
C ALA A 105 -2.74 -0.11 -1.69
N ILE A 106 -2.38 -0.75 -2.81
CA ILE A 106 -1.05 -1.32 -3.08
C ILE A 106 0.00 -0.21 -3.13
N ALA A 107 -0.23 0.86 -3.88
CA ALA A 107 0.69 1.98 -3.98
C ALA A 107 0.94 2.63 -2.60
N LYS A 108 -0.10 2.76 -1.77
CA LYS A 108 0.02 3.25 -0.38
C LYS A 108 0.80 2.26 0.50
N TYR A 109 0.50 0.97 0.42
CA TYR A 109 1.15 -0.09 1.19
C TYR A 109 2.65 -0.02 1.02
N PHE A 110 3.10 -0.13 -0.24
CA PHE A 110 4.52 -0.14 -0.55
C PHE A 110 5.18 1.20 -0.24
N THR A 111 4.54 2.34 -0.54
CA THR A 111 5.09 3.65 -0.18
C THR A 111 5.32 3.80 1.33
N LEU A 112 4.43 3.27 2.17
CA LEU A 112 4.61 3.29 3.62
C LEU A 112 5.75 2.38 4.08
N LEU A 113 5.97 1.23 3.41
CA LEU A 113 7.16 0.40 3.62
C LEU A 113 8.45 1.17 3.29
N GLU A 114 8.49 1.91 2.18
CA GLU A 114 9.65 2.75 1.81
C GLU A 114 9.93 3.86 2.84
N LEU A 115 8.89 4.29 3.56
CA LEU A 115 8.97 5.29 4.62
C LEU A 115 9.22 4.69 6.01
N GLY A 116 9.48 3.38 6.09
CA GLY A 116 9.87 2.67 7.31
C GLY A 116 8.70 2.27 8.21
N VAL A 117 7.45 2.31 7.72
CA VAL A 117 6.33 1.70 8.44
C VAL A 117 6.45 0.18 8.34
N LYS A 118 6.28 -0.51 9.46
CA LYS A 118 6.46 -1.96 9.52
C LYS A 118 5.35 -2.68 8.75
N LYS A 119 5.71 -3.68 7.95
CA LYS A 119 4.73 -4.46 7.17
C LYS A 119 3.73 -5.22 8.04
N GLU A 120 4.10 -5.62 9.25
CA GLU A 120 3.18 -6.27 10.20
C GLU A 120 1.99 -5.38 10.63
N ASN A 121 2.09 -4.06 10.41
CA ASN A 121 1.07 -3.08 10.76
C ASN A 121 0.23 -2.63 9.56
N LEU A 122 0.53 -3.10 8.35
CA LEU A 122 -0.15 -2.69 7.13
C LEU A 122 -0.90 -3.87 6.54
N TYR A 123 -2.20 -3.73 6.29
CA TYR A 123 -3.04 -4.80 5.76
C TYR A 123 -3.89 -4.29 4.60
N MET A 124 -3.81 -4.97 3.46
CA MET A 124 -4.79 -4.85 2.40
C MET A 124 -6.13 -5.35 2.95
N ALA A 125 -7.18 -4.55 2.85
CA ALA A 125 -8.49 -4.88 3.41
C ALA A 125 -9.54 -4.87 2.31
N VAL A 126 -10.18 -6.01 2.11
CA VAL A 126 -11.35 -6.15 1.27
C VAL A 126 -12.56 -5.78 2.10
N VAL A 127 -13.29 -4.76 1.65
CA VAL A 127 -14.48 -4.23 2.32
C VAL A 127 -15.64 -4.20 1.34
N LYS A 128 -16.86 -4.23 1.85
CA LYS A 128 -18.07 -3.94 1.07
C LYS A 128 -18.51 -2.51 1.38
N GLU A 129 -18.76 -1.71 0.37
CA GLU A 129 -19.39 -0.41 0.58
C GLU A 129 -20.87 -0.60 0.91
N ARG A 130 -21.43 0.19 1.83
CA ARG A 130 -22.86 0.04 2.19
C ARG A 130 -23.80 0.52 1.10
N THR A 131 -23.40 1.59 0.39
CA THR A 131 -24.25 2.28 -0.59
C THR A 131 -24.05 1.75 -2.01
N SER A 132 -23.00 0.96 -2.26
CA SER A 132 -22.79 0.25 -3.52
C SER A 132 -22.91 -1.27 -3.26
N SER A 133 -23.27 -2.06 -4.26
CA SER A 133 -23.19 -3.53 -4.14
C SER A 133 -21.76 -4.05 -4.33
N GLY A 134 -20.78 -3.15 -4.50
CA GLY A 134 -19.41 -3.43 -4.87
C GLY A 134 -18.53 -3.88 -3.71
N MET A 135 -17.56 -4.72 -4.06
CA MET A 135 -16.37 -4.92 -3.23
C MET A 135 -15.39 -3.79 -3.50
N HIS A 136 -14.75 -3.31 -2.45
CA HIS A 136 -13.77 -2.23 -2.47
C HIS A 136 -12.51 -2.68 -1.73
N MET A 137 -11.35 -2.16 -2.11
CA MET A 137 -10.10 -2.42 -1.41
C MET A 137 -9.52 -1.14 -0.82
N VAL A 138 -9.19 -1.20 0.47
CA VAL A 138 -8.54 -0.12 1.22
C VAL A 138 -7.29 -0.64 1.91
N LEU A 139 -6.46 0.28 2.41
CA LEU A 139 -5.33 -0.08 3.25
C LEU A 139 -5.65 0.22 4.72
N PHE A 140 -5.46 -0.76 5.59
CA PHE A 140 -5.50 -0.58 7.03
C PHE A 140 -4.11 -0.38 7.62
N TYR A 141 -3.99 0.59 8.52
CA TYR A 141 -2.88 0.69 9.47
C TYR A 141 -3.33 0.25 10.86
N ILE A 142 -2.54 -0.64 11.47
CA ILE A 142 -2.91 -1.39 12.66
C ILE A 142 -1.68 -1.57 13.54
N GLU A 143 -1.63 -0.85 14.64
CA GLU A 143 -0.58 -1.03 15.65
C GLU A 143 -1.00 -1.98 16.77
N ASP A 144 -2.28 -1.94 17.12
CA ASP A 144 -2.89 -2.74 18.18
C ASP A 144 -4.15 -3.40 17.63
N LYS A 145 -4.14 -4.74 17.54
CA LYS A 145 -5.26 -5.53 17.00
C LYS A 145 -6.54 -5.42 17.84
N ASN A 146 -6.46 -4.86 19.05
CA ASN A 146 -7.62 -4.59 19.90
C ASN A 146 -8.29 -3.22 19.62
N LYS A 147 -7.66 -2.36 18.81
CA LYS A 147 -8.17 -1.04 18.44
C LYS A 147 -8.74 -1.06 17.02
N SER A 148 -9.66 -0.13 16.75
CA SER A 148 -10.16 0.11 15.40
C SER A 148 -8.98 0.48 14.49
N PRO A 149 -8.82 -0.17 13.32
CA PRO A 149 -7.76 0.16 12.37
C PRO A 149 -7.97 1.56 11.78
N LEU A 150 -6.88 2.23 11.41
CA LEU A 150 -6.94 3.44 10.59
C LEU A 150 -7.09 3.06 9.12
N VAL A 151 -7.95 3.75 8.39
CA VAL A 151 -8.31 3.46 7.00
C VAL A 151 -7.70 4.50 6.07
N LEU A 152 -6.90 4.04 5.12
CA LEU A 152 -6.39 4.82 4.01
C LEU A 152 -7.13 4.37 2.74
N ASP A 153 -7.97 5.25 2.20
CA ASP A 153 -8.97 4.94 1.17
C ASP A 153 -8.81 5.91 -0.01
N ASN A 154 -8.97 5.46 -1.25
CA ASN A 154 -8.99 6.34 -2.42
C ASN A 154 -10.28 7.17 -2.53
N LEU A 155 -11.37 6.74 -1.87
CA LEU A 155 -12.64 7.49 -1.80
C LEU A 155 -12.62 8.60 -0.73
N SER A 156 -11.60 8.66 0.13
CA SER A 156 -11.46 9.69 1.17
C SER A 156 -10.02 10.17 1.33
N PHE A 157 -9.80 11.48 1.21
CA PHE A 157 -8.49 12.09 1.48
C PHE A 157 -8.11 12.08 2.97
N LYS A 158 -9.05 11.81 3.88
CA LYS A 158 -8.80 11.76 5.33
C LYS A 158 -8.51 10.33 5.77
N VAL A 159 -7.48 10.15 6.59
CA VAL A 159 -7.25 8.90 7.31
C VAL A 159 -8.15 8.90 8.54
N LEU A 160 -9.06 7.93 8.63
CA LEU A 160 -10.05 7.83 9.70
C LEU A 160 -10.04 6.43 10.30
N PRO A 161 -10.31 6.27 11.60
CA PRO A 161 -10.56 4.95 12.16
C PRO A 161 -11.78 4.32 11.49
N LEU A 162 -11.74 2.99 11.29
CA LEU A 162 -12.81 2.21 10.68
C LEU A 162 -14.15 2.40 11.41
N SER A 163 -14.15 2.57 12.73
CA SER A 163 -15.34 2.92 13.52
C SER A 163 -16.04 4.22 13.09
N LYS A 164 -15.34 5.13 12.39
CA LYS A 164 -15.90 6.35 11.78
C LYS A 164 -16.26 6.18 10.30
N ARG A 165 -15.82 5.10 9.66
CA ARG A 165 -16.14 4.73 8.27
C ARG A 165 -17.30 3.76 8.24
N VAL A 166 -18.45 4.24 8.74
CA VAL A 166 -19.69 3.45 8.81
C VAL A 166 -20.19 3.03 7.44
N ASP A 167 -19.72 3.66 6.37
CA ASP A 167 -19.95 3.33 4.97
C ASP A 167 -19.21 2.05 4.51
N LEU A 168 -18.22 1.56 5.27
CA LEU A 168 -17.44 0.37 4.95
C LEU A 168 -17.77 -0.80 5.88
N LEU A 169 -17.94 -1.98 5.29
CA LEU A 169 -18.12 -3.25 5.98
C LEU A 169 -16.91 -4.13 5.71
N PRO A 170 -15.98 -4.32 6.67
CA PRO A 170 -14.80 -5.14 6.44
C PRO A 170 -15.17 -6.62 6.29
N ASN A 171 -14.49 -7.32 5.38
CA ASN A 171 -14.62 -8.75 5.18
C ASN A 171 -13.35 -9.47 5.66
N VAL A 172 -12.24 -9.24 4.96
CA VAL A 172 -10.94 -9.84 5.24
C VAL A 172 -9.85 -8.79 5.09
N ALA A 173 -8.83 -8.84 5.94
CA ALA A 173 -7.58 -8.10 5.70
C ALA A 173 -6.37 -9.02 5.79
N PHE A 174 -5.37 -8.74 4.96
CA PHE A 174 -4.19 -9.57 4.79
C PHE A 174 -2.96 -8.74 4.45
N ASN A 175 -1.79 -9.31 4.67
CA ASN A 175 -0.51 -8.77 4.24
C ASN A 175 0.45 -9.89 3.86
N GLU A 176 1.75 -9.61 3.80
CA GLU A 176 2.79 -10.61 3.50
C GLU A 176 2.98 -11.68 4.59
N ILE A 177 2.37 -11.53 5.77
CA ILE A 177 2.63 -12.36 6.96
C ILE A 177 1.41 -13.19 7.33
N ASP A 178 0.25 -12.57 7.40
CA ASP A 178 -0.98 -13.22 7.83
C ASP A 178 -2.25 -12.55 7.27
N ALA A 179 -3.39 -13.20 7.52
CA ALA A 179 -4.71 -12.71 7.16
C ALA A 179 -5.69 -12.93 8.32
N TYR A 180 -6.71 -12.09 8.40
CA TYR A 180 -7.75 -12.15 9.43
C TYR A 180 -9.11 -11.73 8.88
N GLN A 181 -10.15 -12.30 9.48
CA GLN A 181 -11.53 -11.83 9.34
C GLN A 181 -11.82 -10.67 10.31
N PHE A 182 -12.90 -9.95 10.01
CA PHE A 182 -13.40 -8.86 10.84
C PHE A 182 -14.83 -9.10 11.32
N SER A 183 -15.12 -8.60 12.50
CA SER A 183 -16.49 -8.31 12.96
C SER A 183 -16.54 -6.84 13.32
N SER A 184 -17.40 -6.08 12.64
CA SER A 184 -17.55 -4.62 12.76
C SER A 184 -16.25 -3.83 12.58
N ASP A 185 -15.50 -3.64 13.66
CA ASP A 185 -14.36 -2.74 13.80
C ASP A 185 -13.12 -3.43 14.40
N LYS A 186 -13.20 -4.74 14.67
CA LYS A 186 -12.11 -5.52 15.27
C LYS A 186 -11.81 -6.79 14.48
N PHE A 187 -10.56 -7.20 14.55
CA PHE A 187 -10.13 -8.52 14.12
C PHE A 187 -10.80 -9.59 14.96
N THR A 188 -11.19 -10.68 14.30
CA THR A 188 -11.75 -11.86 14.96
C THR A 188 -10.75 -13.01 14.88
N ASN A 189 -10.76 -13.72 13.76
CA ASN A 189 -10.01 -14.95 13.59
C ASN A 189 -8.90 -14.77 12.57
N LYS A 190 -7.73 -15.34 12.86
CA LYS A 190 -6.70 -15.55 11.83
C LYS A 190 -7.24 -16.54 10.82
N VAL A 191 -7.07 -16.25 9.54
CA VAL A 191 -7.54 -17.09 8.44
C VAL A 191 -6.44 -17.33 7.43
N VAL A 192 -6.65 -18.33 6.58
CA VAL A 192 -5.89 -18.52 5.35
C VAL A 192 -6.80 -18.10 4.21
N ILE A 193 -6.34 -17.19 3.36
CA ILE A 193 -7.09 -16.80 2.17
C ILE A 193 -6.97 -17.92 1.14
N ASP A 194 -8.11 -18.45 0.72
CA ASP A 194 -8.20 -19.31 -0.45
C ASP A 194 -8.15 -18.43 -1.70
N TRP A 195 -6.96 -18.37 -2.31
CA TRP A 195 -6.72 -17.65 -3.56
C TRP A 195 -7.17 -18.44 -4.79
N GLN A 196 -7.85 -19.58 -4.60
CA GLN A 196 -8.21 -20.52 -5.64
C GLN A 196 -6.96 -20.91 -6.45
N ASN A 197 -7.04 -20.86 -7.78
CA ASN A 197 -5.92 -21.18 -8.67
C ASN A 197 -4.99 -19.99 -8.92
N ASP A 198 -5.26 -18.79 -8.37
CA ASP A 198 -4.62 -17.57 -8.82
C ASP A 198 -4.33 -16.56 -7.69
N ASN A 199 -3.19 -16.75 -7.01
CA ASN A 199 -2.76 -15.85 -5.93
C ASN A 199 -2.24 -14.50 -6.45
N LYS A 200 -3.18 -13.56 -6.65
CA LYS A 200 -2.92 -12.18 -7.13
C LYS A 200 -1.86 -11.46 -6.28
N TRP A 201 -1.90 -11.65 -4.96
CA TRP A 201 -0.93 -11.05 -4.05
C TRP A 201 0.48 -11.60 -4.25
N ASP A 202 0.65 -12.92 -4.33
CA ASP A 202 1.97 -13.52 -4.57
C ASP A 202 2.54 -13.12 -5.94
N ARG A 203 1.71 -13.08 -7.00
CA ARG A 203 2.13 -12.58 -8.31
C ARG A 203 2.60 -11.12 -8.25
N LEU A 204 1.87 -10.26 -7.54
CA LEU A 204 2.28 -8.88 -7.31
C LEU A 204 3.61 -8.82 -6.55
N LEU A 205 3.75 -9.53 -5.43
CA LEU A 205 4.98 -9.55 -4.64
C LEU A 205 6.19 -10.04 -5.44
N ASN A 206 6.01 -11.04 -6.31
CA ASN A 206 7.05 -11.51 -7.21
C ASN A 206 7.48 -10.42 -8.20
N ARG A 207 6.53 -9.64 -8.76
CA ARG A 207 6.85 -8.50 -9.63
C ARG A 207 7.48 -7.32 -8.89
N VAL A 208 7.13 -7.10 -7.62
CA VAL A 208 7.71 -6.02 -6.80
C VAL A 208 9.12 -6.38 -6.32
N TYR A 209 9.33 -7.58 -5.77
CA TYR A 209 10.57 -7.95 -5.09
C TYR A 209 11.59 -8.70 -5.95
N LYS A 210 11.14 -9.53 -6.90
CA LYS A 210 12.04 -10.46 -7.62
C LYS A 210 12.47 -9.98 -9.00
N GLN A 211 11.82 -8.96 -9.57
CA GLN A 211 12.10 -8.59 -10.96
C GLN A 211 13.24 -7.58 -11.10
N LYS A 212 14.44 -8.17 -11.23
CA LYS A 212 15.33 -7.89 -12.36
C LYS A 212 14.54 -8.12 -13.66
N HIS A 213 14.30 -7.05 -14.41
CA HIS A 213 14.06 -7.07 -15.85
C HIS A 213 14.86 -5.91 -16.46
#